data_AF-A0A964IAE4-F1
#
_entry.id   AF-A0A964IAE4-F1
#
_cell.length_a   1.000
_cell.length_b   1.000
_cell.length_c   1.000
_cell.angle_alpha   90.00
_cell.angle_beta   90.00
_cell.angle_gamma   90.00
#
_symmetry.space_group_name_H-M   'P 1'
#
loop_
_entity.id
_entity.type
_entity.pdbx_description
1 polymer ?
#
loop_
_entity_poly.entity_id
_entity_poly.type
_entity_poly.pdbx_seq_one_letter_code
_entity_poly.pdbx_strand_id
1 'polypeptide(L)'
;MRVRLTVGVVCVAALGLSINGQQGTHLNPMVDLLMAKKAVFGLGVPSVGRAGGGGNRGRGAAPGAAATTTPPPPPPAPAPPAAPAPPPKTPAELVADAFAHPEADYFFTAMMERNIDAGATTMIALQDAAADAGPLSTTAPKRLRMPINSKAPNISRADMAADPANYVTNLSRQLNAGVSSISFVEVDSAEELRLGIAALRFKAKGGTRPDDVGSAPKYWGLSEGEYRKKADVWPLNPEGELVVTAIIETMEGLANVREIAQVPGLSVLAPGAGTLGGVFSTTNAEGRRVRDDVAWEAAIQTVLSACKEFKLSCAYPVSEADIETRMQQGFNVGILQSFNDGAFRAVAKGRQLSGRDK
;
A
#
# COMPACT_ATOMS: atom_id res chain seq x y z
N MET A 1 0.08 60.48 51.27
CA MET A 1 0.04 59.96 49.88
C MET A 1 0.53 58.51 49.87
N ARG A 2 -0.37 57.55 49.66
CA ARG A 2 -0.03 56.14 49.41
C ARG A 2 -0.84 55.71 48.18
N VAL A 3 -0.14 55.54 47.06
CA VAL A 3 -0.71 55.08 45.78
C VAL A 3 -0.96 53.58 45.92
N ARG A 4 -2.21 53.13 45.72
CA ARG A 4 -2.57 51.71 45.61
C ARG A 4 -2.44 51.31 44.15
N LEU A 5 -1.54 50.38 43.85
CA LEU A 5 -1.42 49.72 42.55
C LEU A 5 -2.48 48.62 42.48
N THR A 6 -3.43 48.73 41.55
CA THR A 6 -4.42 47.69 41.27
C THR A 6 -3.82 46.74 40.24
N VAL A 7 -3.46 45.52 40.65
CA VAL A 7 -3.07 44.45 39.72
C VAL A 7 -4.35 43.82 39.16
N GLY A 8 -4.63 44.08 37.88
CA GLY A 8 -5.70 43.43 37.14
C GLY A 8 -5.30 42.01 36.76
N VAL A 9 -6.01 41.02 37.29
CA VAL A 9 -5.91 39.62 36.84
C VAL A 9 -6.71 39.50 35.55
N VAL A 10 -6.01 39.34 34.43
CA VAL A 10 -6.63 38.96 33.15
C VAL A 10 -6.83 37.45 33.16
N CYS A 11 -8.06 37.00 33.43
CA CYS A 11 -8.47 35.62 33.21
C CYS A 11 -8.57 35.37 31.70
N VAL A 12 -7.53 34.75 31.12
CA VAL A 12 -7.60 34.17 29.78
C VAL A 12 -8.50 32.94 29.86
N ALA A 13 -9.76 33.08 29.47
CA ALA A 13 -10.65 31.96 29.25
C ALA A 13 -10.15 31.18 28.03
N ALA A 14 -9.44 30.08 28.27
CA ALA A 14 -9.13 29.09 27.26
C ALA A 14 -10.45 28.40 26.84
N LEU A 15 -11.07 28.92 25.78
CA LEU A 15 -12.13 28.23 25.04
C LEU A 15 -11.51 27.01 24.38
N GLY A 16 -11.49 25.90 25.12
CA GLY A 16 -11.29 24.57 24.55
C GLY A 16 -12.45 24.27 23.61
N LEU A 17 -12.27 24.56 22.33
CA LEU A 17 -13.13 24.03 21.27
C LEU A 17 -12.94 22.52 21.27
N SER A 18 -13.83 21.81 21.96
CA SER A 18 -13.98 20.37 21.84
C SER A 18 -14.42 20.06 20.41
N ILE A 19 -13.46 19.69 19.56
CA ILE A 19 -13.73 19.14 18.22
C ILE A 19 -14.18 17.68 18.37
N ASN A 20 -15.20 17.44 19.17
CA ASN A 20 -15.90 16.15 19.21
C ASN A 20 -17.14 16.24 18.32
N GLY A 21 -16.96 16.68 17.07
CA GLY A 21 -17.87 16.25 16.03
C GLY A 21 -17.70 14.74 15.91
N GLN A 22 -18.78 13.96 16.07
CA GLN A 22 -18.76 12.54 15.74
C GLN A 22 -18.25 12.41 14.30
N GLN A 23 -16.96 12.12 14.12
CA GLN A 23 -16.44 11.71 12.83
C GLN A 23 -17.22 10.45 12.46
N GLY A 24 -18.06 10.56 11.44
CA GLY A 24 -18.74 9.41 10.88
C GLY A 24 -17.70 8.37 10.49
N THR A 25 -18.04 7.09 10.64
CA THR A 25 -17.16 5.99 10.24
C THR A 25 -16.80 6.10 8.76
N HIS A 26 -15.51 6.00 8.44
CA HIS A 26 -15.02 6.07 7.06
C HIS A 26 -15.49 4.89 6.20
N LEU A 27 -15.58 5.04 4.88
CA LEU A 27 -15.85 3.91 3.99
C LEU A 27 -14.63 2.99 3.88
N ASN A 28 -13.44 3.58 3.80
CA ASN A 28 -12.18 2.84 3.79
C ASN A 28 -11.82 2.44 5.24
N PRO A 29 -11.90 1.13 5.61
CA PRO A 29 -11.64 0.70 6.98
C PRO A 29 -10.20 0.99 7.43
N MET A 30 -9.24 1.13 6.50
CA MET A 30 -7.88 1.52 6.83
C MET A 30 -7.86 2.85 7.59
N VAL A 31 -8.70 3.83 7.23
CA VAL A 31 -8.67 5.17 7.84
C VAL A 31 -8.96 5.09 9.34
N ASP A 32 -10.07 4.45 9.72
CA ASP A 32 -10.45 4.30 11.14
C ASP A 32 -9.40 3.49 11.93
N LEU A 33 -8.82 2.46 11.31
CA LEU A 33 -7.79 1.64 11.95
C LEU A 33 -6.49 2.42 12.18
N LEU A 34 -6.04 3.18 11.17
CA LEU A 34 -4.85 4.02 11.24
C LEU A 34 -5.05 5.18 12.24
N MET A 35 -6.23 5.80 12.26
CA MET A 35 -6.62 6.78 13.28
C MET A 35 -6.52 6.20 14.69
N ALA A 36 -7.03 4.99 14.89
CA ALA A 36 -7.01 4.27 16.16
C ALA A 36 -5.65 3.61 16.48
N LYS A 37 -4.62 3.79 15.63
CA LYS A 37 -3.30 3.16 15.73
C LYS A 37 -3.37 1.63 15.85
N LYS A 38 -4.41 1.02 15.27
CA LYS A 38 -4.58 -0.44 15.21
C LYS A 38 -3.77 -1.01 14.05
N ALA A 39 -3.35 -2.27 14.18
CA ALA A 39 -2.68 -2.96 13.10
C ALA A 39 -3.63 -3.12 11.90
N VAL A 40 -3.11 -3.02 10.68
CA VAL A 40 -3.84 -3.11 9.40
C VAL A 40 -3.19 -4.18 8.53
N PHE A 41 -3.97 -5.04 7.89
CA PHE A 41 -3.42 -6.13 7.06
C PHE A 41 -4.11 -6.19 5.70
N GLY A 42 -3.33 -6.22 4.63
CA GLY A 42 -3.86 -6.32 3.27
C GLY A 42 -3.34 -7.53 2.52
N LEU A 43 -4.21 -8.09 1.68
CA LEU A 43 -3.91 -9.22 0.80
C LEU A 43 -3.61 -8.74 -0.61
N GLY A 44 -2.99 -9.56 -1.46
CA GLY A 44 -2.90 -9.25 -2.88
C GLY A 44 -4.29 -9.24 -3.51
N VAL A 45 -4.53 -8.39 -4.50
CA VAL A 45 -5.74 -8.50 -5.34
C VAL A 45 -5.76 -9.90 -5.99
N PRO A 46 -6.87 -10.67 -5.88
CA PRO A 46 -7.00 -11.93 -6.59
C PRO A 46 -6.80 -11.73 -8.08
N SER A 47 -6.03 -12.60 -8.72
CA SER A 47 -5.72 -12.51 -10.14
C SER A 47 -5.82 -13.86 -10.82
N VAL A 48 -6.01 -13.84 -12.14
CA VAL A 48 -5.97 -15.00 -13.03
C VAL A 48 -4.55 -15.55 -13.14
N GLY A 49 -4.07 -16.16 -12.06
CA GLY A 49 -2.90 -17.03 -12.07
C GLY A 49 -1.55 -16.35 -12.38
N ARG A 50 -0.69 -16.39 -11.36
CA ARG A 50 0.27 -17.50 -11.38
C ARG A 50 0.14 -18.24 -10.05
N ALA A 51 -0.30 -19.50 -10.10
CA ALA A 51 -0.06 -20.41 -8.97
C ALA A 51 1.45 -20.35 -8.66
N GLY A 52 1.81 -19.80 -7.49
CA GLY A 52 3.21 -19.60 -7.08
C GLY A 52 3.92 -18.34 -7.61
N GLY A 53 3.21 -17.28 -7.97
CA GLY A 53 3.79 -16.02 -8.45
C GLY A 53 4.07 -14.98 -7.36
N GLY A 54 4.76 -15.33 -6.27
CA GLY A 54 5.51 -14.31 -5.53
C GLY A 54 6.46 -13.64 -6.53
N GLY A 55 6.65 -12.33 -6.45
CA GLY A 55 7.52 -11.54 -7.34
C GLY A 55 8.97 -12.02 -7.32
N ASN A 56 9.23 -13.18 -7.93
CA ASN A 56 10.53 -13.77 -8.08
C ASN A 56 11.11 -13.13 -9.32
N ARG A 57 11.92 -12.09 -9.12
CA ARG A 57 12.81 -11.53 -10.14
C ARG A 57 13.64 -12.69 -10.67
N GLY A 58 13.31 -13.13 -11.89
CA GLY A 58 13.94 -14.26 -12.56
C GLY A 58 15.44 -14.01 -12.68
N ARG A 59 16.19 -14.80 -11.91
CA ARG A 59 17.63 -14.98 -11.98
C ARG A 59 18.01 -15.41 -13.40
N GLY A 60 18.96 -14.70 -14.01
CA GLY A 60 19.68 -15.22 -15.16
C GLY A 60 20.44 -16.48 -14.76
N ALA A 61 20.19 -17.57 -15.46
CA ALA A 61 20.97 -18.79 -15.34
C ALA A 61 22.35 -18.56 -15.99
N ALA A 62 23.42 -18.72 -15.22
CA ALA A 62 24.78 -18.89 -15.75
C ALA A 62 25.14 -20.39 -15.73
N PRO A 63 25.76 -20.94 -16.79
CA PRO A 63 26.17 -22.34 -16.83
C PRO A 63 27.58 -22.52 -16.24
N GLY A 64 27.76 -23.54 -15.41
CA GLY A 64 29.10 -23.99 -15.00
C GLY A 64 29.09 -24.89 -13.77
N ALA A 65 29.16 -26.20 -13.97
CA ALA A 65 29.66 -27.12 -12.94
C ALA A 65 30.48 -28.23 -13.62
N ALA A 66 31.69 -28.43 -13.10
CA ALA A 66 32.68 -29.39 -13.56
C ALA A 66 32.25 -30.84 -13.27
N ALA A 67 32.70 -31.75 -14.14
CA ALA A 67 32.36 -33.16 -14.14
C ALA A 67 33.03 -33.94 -13.01
N THR A 68 32.23 -34.68 -12.24
CA THR A 68 32.67 -35.82 -11.43
C THR A 68 32.29 -37.12 -12.14
N THR A 69 33.26 -38.02 -12.30
CA THR A 69 33.13 -39.29 -13.02
C THR A 69 32.36 -40.34 -12.21
N THR A 70 31.06 -40.43 -12.43
CA THR A 70 30.23 -41.61 -12.11
C THR A 70 29.29 -41.87 -13.29
N PRO A 71 29.01 -43.13 -13.68
CA PRO A 71 28.09 -43.42 -14.77
C PRO A 71 26.67 -42.90 -14.43
N PRO A 72 25.95 -42.30 -15.39
CA PRO A 72 24.62 -41.77 -15.13
C PRO A 72 23.61 -42.89 -14.86
N PRO A 73 22.66 -42.69 -13.93
CA PRO A 73 21.54 -43.61 -13.77
C PRO A 73 20.66 -43.63 -15.04
N PRO A 74 19.89 -44.71 -15.27
CA PRO A 74 18.97 -44.76 -16.40
C PRO A 74 17.97 -43.60 -16.34
N PRO A 75 17.51 -43.09 -17.50
CA PRO A 75 16.60 -41.95 -17.55
C PRO A 75 15.31 -42.29 -16.80
N PRO A 76 14.78 -41.36 -15.99
CA PRO A 76 13.49 -41.54 -15.34
C PRO A 76 12.40 -41.74 -16.39
N ALA A 77 11.43 -42.60 -16.09
CA ALA A 77 10.26 -42.80 -16.93
C ALA A 77 9.58 -41.44 -17.21
N PRO A 78 9.04 -41.22 -18.43
CA PRO A 78 8.38 -39.97 -18.75
C PRO A 78 7.26 -39.72 -17.74
N ALA A 79 7.28 -38.53 -17.11
CA ALA A 79 6.20 -38.12 -16.22
C ALA A 79 4.88 -38.14 -17.01
N PRO A 80 3.77 -38.62 -16.40
CA PRO A 80 2.47 -38.55 -17.05
C PRO A 80 2.16 -37.09 -17.43
N PRO A 81 1.50 -36.85 -18.57
CA PRO A 81 1.16 -35.51 -19.01
C PRO A 81 0.38 -34.81 -17.90
N ALA A 82 0.85 -33.61 -17.52
CA ALA A 82 0.18 -32.80 -16.52
C ALA A 82 -1.28 -32.57 -16.96
N ALA A 83 -2.22 -32.77 -16.03
CA ALA A 83 -3.61 -32.45 -16.29
C ALA A 83 -3.73 -30.98 -16.75
N PRO A 84 -4.60 -30.68 -17.73
CA PRO A 84 -4.77 -29.31 -18.20
C PRO A 84 -5.13 -28.40 -17.03
N ALA A 85 -4.46 -27.25 -16.95
CA ALA A 85 -4.73 -26.27 -15.92
C ALA A 85 -6.21 -25.85 -15.97
N PRO A 86 -6.85 -25.62 -14.81
CA PRO A 86 -8.22 -25.12 -14.78
C PRO A 86 -8.31 -23.80 -15.56
N PRO A 87 -9.47 -23.49 -16.17
CA PRO A 87 -9.66 -22.23 -16.85
C PRO A 87 -9.40 -21.05 -15.90
N PRO A 88 -8.91 -19.91 -16.43
CA PRO A 88 -8.71 -18.73 -15.61
C PRO A 88 -10.04 -18.25 -15.03
N LYS A 89 -10.04 -17.85 -13.76
CA LYS A 89 -11.21 -17.29 -13.09
C LYS A 89 -11.70 -16.03 -13.79
N THR A 90 -13.01 -15.85 -13.83
CA THR A 90 -13.65 -14.60 -14.27
C THR A 90 -13.44 -13.48 -13.23
N PRO A 91 -13.61 -12.19 -13.61
CA PRO A 91 -13.58 -11.10 -12.64
C PRO A 91 -14.59 -11.27 -11.50
N ALA A 92 -15.78 -11.81 -11.77
CA ALA A 92 -16.81 -12.08 -10.76
C ALA A 92 -16.35 -13.15 -9.75
N GLU A 93 -15.70 -14.23 -10.21
CA GLU A 93 -15.12 -15.24 -9.32
C GLU A 93 -13.97 -14.69 -8.48
N LEU A 94 -13.12 -13.84 -9.05
CA LEU A 94 -12.04 -13.17 -8.32
C LEU A 94 -12.57 -12.19 -7.25
N VAL A 95 -13.65 -11.47 -7.54
CA VAL A 95 -14.34 -10.61 -6.58
C VAL A 95 -14.99 -11.45 -5.48
N ALA A 96 -15.64 -12.56 -5.83
CA ALA A 96 -16.22 -13.49 -4.87
C ALA A 96 -15.14 -14.05 -3.91
N ASP A 97 -13.97 -14.41 -4.45
CA ASP A 97 -12.81 -14.79 -3.65
C ASP A 97 -12.42 -13.64 -2.69
N ALA A 98 -12.21 -12.41 -3.18
CA ALA A 98 -11.86 -11.28 -2.32
C ALA A 98 -12.88 -11.05 -1.20
N PHE A 99 -14.17 -11.10 -1.53
CA PHE A 99 -15.26 -10.91 -0.57
C PHE A 99 -15.38 -12.03 0.47
N ALA A 100 -14.82 -13.21 0.19
CA ALA A 100 -14.73 -14.30 1.16
C ALA A 100 -13.64 -14.08 2.23
N HIS A 101 -12.83 -13.02 2.10
CA HIS A 101 -11.77 -12.65 3.05
C HIS A 101 -12.04 -11.28 3.73
N PRO A 102 -13.13 -11.12 4.51
CA PRO A 102 -13.45 -9.87 5.20
C PRO A 102 -12.45 -9.50 6.32
N GLU A 103 -11.55 -10.42 6.68
CA GLU A 103 -10.46 -10.16 7.62
C GLU A 103 -9.36 -9.25 7.05
N ALA A 104 -9.28 -9.13 5.71
CA ALA A 104 -8.38 -8.20 5.03
C ALA A 104 -8.94 -6.78 5.06
N ASP A 105 -8.13 -5.84 5.53
CA ASP A 105 -8.53 -4.44 5.63
C ASP A 105 -8.37 -3.69 4.30
N TYR A 106 -7.59 -4.24 3.36
CA TYR A 106 -7.42 -3.73 2.00
C TYR A 106 -6.84 -4.81 1.07
N PHE A 107 -6.87 -4.52 -0.23
CA PHE A 107 -6.28 -5.36 -1.27
C PHE A 107 -5.22 -4.58 -2.04
N PHE A 108 -4.02 -5.14 -2.10
CA PHE A 108 -2.84 -4.54 -2.68
C PHE A 108 -2.63 -4.97 -4.13
N THR A 109 -2.28 -4.05 -5.01
CA THR A 109 -1.92 -4.35 -6.40
C THR A 109 -0.79 -3.48 -6.92
N ALA A 110 0.00 -4.05 -7.82
CA ALA A 110 1.01 -3.36 -8.64
C ALA A 110 0.69 -3.42 -10.14
N MET A 111 -0.52 -3.85 -10.53
CA MET A 111 -0.87 -4.06 -11.94
C MET A 111 -0.78 -2.79 -12.78
N MET A 112 -0.95 -1.62 -12.13
CA MET A 112 -0.89 -0.30 -12.74
C MET A 112 0.47 0.40 -12.55
N GLU A 113 1.43 -0.20 -11.83
CA GLU A 113 2.74 0.41 -11.51
C GLU A 113 3.56 0.68 -12.78
N ARG A 114 3.59 -0.28 -13.72
CA ARG A 114 4.50 -0.23 -14.88
C ARG A 114 3.78 -0.12 -16.22
N ASN A 115 2.48 -0.38 -16.24
CA ASN A 115 1.64 -0.28 -17.43
C ASN A 115 0.22 0.09 -17.01
N ILE A 116 -0.05 1.40 -17.01
CA ILE A 116 -1.36 1.92 -16.61
C ILE A 116 -2.47 1.43 -17.55
N ASP A 117 -2.21 1.27 -18.86
CA ASP A 117 -3.23 0.86 -19.83
C ASP A 117 -3.74 -0.56 -19.58
N ALA A 118 -2.82 -1.53 -19.50
CA ALA A 118 -3.18 -2.93 -19.25
C ALA A 118 -3.68 -3.12 -17.81
N GLY A 119 -3.05 -2.46 -16.85
CA GLY A 119 -3.42 -2.51 -15.44
C GLY A 119 -4.81 -1.94 -15.19
N ALA A 120 -5.12 -0.76 -15.71
CA ALA A 120 -6.43 -0.13 -15.53
C ALA A 120 -7.54 -0.94 -16.18
N THR A 121 -7.30 -1.54 -17.36
CA THR A 121 -8.27 -2.43 -18.01
C THR A 121 -8.64 -3.60 -17.10
N THR A 122 -7.64 -4.25 -16.49
CA THR A 122 -7.87 -5.36 -15.55
C THR A 122 -8.58 -4.90 -14.28
N MET A 123 -8.17 -3.75 -13.74
CA MET A 123 -8.77 -3.19 -12.52
C MET A 123 -10.23 -2.78 -12.75
N ILE A 124 -10.55 -2.16 -13.88
CA ILE A 124 -11.91 -1.75 -14.23
C ILE A 124 -12.82 -2.97 -14.32
N ALA A 125 -12.38 -4.06 -14.96
CA ALA A 125 -13.17 -5.29 -15.04
C ALA A 125 -13.46 -5.90 -13.65
N LEU A 126 -12.48 -5.87 -12.73
CA LEU A 126 -12.68 -6.30 -11.34
C LEU A 126 -13.63 -5.37 -10.59
N GLN A 127 -13.51 -4.06 -10.77
CA GLN A 127 -14.33 -3.07 -10.09
C GLN A 127 -15.77 -3.04 -10.59
N ASP A 128 -16.00 -3.29 -11.88
CA ASP A 128 -17.34 -3.50 -12.42
C ASP A 128 -18.00 -4.72 -11.78
N ALA A 129 -17.30 -5.85 -11.71
CA ALA A 129 -17.80 -7.04 -11.03
C ALA A 129 -18.05 -6.82 -9.52
N ALA A 130 -17.18 -6.05 -8.83
CA ALA A 130 -17.35 -5.69 -7.42
C ALA A 130 -18.56 -4.76 -7.20
N ALA A 131 -18.80 -3.83 -8.12
CA ALA A 131 -19.96 -2.97 -8.08
C ALA A 131 -21.26 -3.75 -8.30
N ASP A 132 -21.27 -4.67 -9.27
CA ASP A 132 -22.43 -5.54 -9.55
C ASP A 132 -22.76 -6.47 -8.38
N ALA A 133 -21.73 -6.94 -7.65
CA ALA A 133 -21.87 -7.76 -6.44
C ALA A 133 -22.17 -6.95 -5.16
N GLY A 134 -22.29 -5.63 -5.26
CA GLY A 134 -22.49 -4.72 -4.12
C GLY A 134 -21.16 -4.35 -3.44
N PRO A 135 -20.62 -3.13 -3.68
CA PRO A 135 -19.26 -2.77 -3.25
C PRO A 135 -19.16 -2.39 -1.78
N LEU A 136 -20.30 -2.17 -1.11
CA LEU A 136 -20.38 -1.78 0.30
C LEU A 136 -20.91 -2.92 1.17
N SER A 137 -20.44 -2.99 2.41
CA SER A 137 -21.01 -3.87 3.43
C SER A 137 -22.50 -3.58 3.63
N THR A 138 -23.28 -4.63 3.86
CA THR A 138 -24.72 -4.52 4.12
C THR A 138 -25.03 -4.13 5.56
N THR A 139 -24.09 -4.37 6.48
CA THR A 139 -24.18 -4.00 7.90
C THR A 139 -23.57 -2.63 8.15
N ALA A 140 -24.17 -1.87 9.07
CA ALA A 140 -23.59 -0.63 9.57
C ALA A 140 -22.36 -0.91 10.47
N PRO A 141 -21.32 -0.06 10.42
CA PRO A 141 -21.13 1.02 9.45
C PRO A 141 -20.85 0.49 8.03
N LYS A 142 -21.32 1.20 7.00
CA LYS A 142 -21.01 0.86 5.61
C LYS A 142 -19.50 0.97 5.37
N ARG A 143 -18.88 -0.08 4.82
CA ARG A 143 -17.46 -0.13 4.44
C ARG A 143 -17.30 -0.60 3.01
N LEU A 144 -16.26 -0.14 2.32
CA LEU A 144 -15.79 -0.78 1.10
C LEU A 144 -15.44 -2.23 1.41
N ARG A 145 -16.00 -3.18 0.66
CA ARG A 145 -15.73 -4.62 0.84
C ARG A 145 -14.39 -5.04 0.24
N MET A 146 -13.88 -4.27 -0.71
CA MET A 146 -12.60 -4.48 -1.35
C MET A 146 -11.88 -3.13 -1.55
N PRO A 147 -11.41 -2.48 -0.46
CA PRO A 147 -10.63 -1.25 -0.58
C PRO A 147 -9.31 -1.56 -1.31
N ILE A 148 -9.02 -0.87 -2.41
CA ILE A 148 -7.83 -1.13 -3.23
C ILE A 148 -6.71 -0.14 -2.89
N ASN A 149 -5.54 -0.68 -2.54
CA ASN A 149 -4.27 0.04 -2.55
C ASN A 149 -3.50 -0.30 -3.84
N SER A 150 -3.29 0.71 -4.69
CA SER A 150 -2.52 0.55 -5.93
C SER A 150 -1.16 1.20 -5.82
N LYS A 151 -0.11 0.50 -6.24
CA LYS A 151 1.17 1.14 -6.54
C LYS A 151 1.04 2.02 -7.78
N ALA A 152 1.40 3.28 -7.64
CA ALA A 152 1.51 4.20 -8.75
C ALA A 152 2.83 4.02 -9.49
N PRO A 153 2.89 4.35 -10.79
CA PRO A 153 4.15 4.60 -11.47
C PRO A 153 4.96 5.68 -10.73
N ASN A 154 6.29 5.63 -10.88
CA ASN A 154 7.18 6.64 -10.35
C ASN A 154 6.74 8.06 -10.78
N ILE A 155 6.86 9.03 -9.87
CA ILE A 155 6.69 10.45 -10.19
C ILE A 155 7.99 10.97 -10.78
N SER A 156 9.11 10.63 -10.15
CA SER A 156 10.48 10.87 -10.61
C SER A 156 11.38 9.67 -10.29
N ARG A 157 12.56 9.64 -10.92
CA ARG A 157 13.71 8.77 -10.61
C ARG A 157 14.99 9.51 -11.00
N ALA A 158 16.15 8.99 -10.64
CA ALA A 158 17.44 9.57 -11.03
C ALA A 158 17.60 9.78 -12.55
N ASP A 159 16.97 8.92 -13.36
CA ASP A 159 16.96 8.96 -14.83
C ASP A 159 15.64 9.50 -15.42
N MET A 160 14.74 10.01 -14.58
CA MET A 160 13.38 10.42 -14.98
C MET A 160 12.92 11.64 -14.17
N ALA A 161 12.97 12.83 -14.76
CA ALA A 161 12.43 14.02 -14.13
C ALA A 161 10.90 13.93 -13.96
N ALA A 162 10.36 14.61 -12.93
CA ALA A 162 8.93 14.69 -12.73
C ALA A 162 8.24 15.44 -13.88
N ASP A 163 7.30 14.77 -14.54
CA ASP A 163 6.46 15.37 -15.58
C ASP A 163 4.98 15.40 -15.12
N PRO A 164 4.45 16.60 -14.76
CA PRO A 164 3.06 16.76 -14.35
C PRO A 164 2.04 16.22 -15.34
N ALA A 165 2.29 16.28 -16.64
CA ALA A 165 1.36 15.74 -17.63
C ALA A 165 1.24 14.21 -17.49
N ASN A 166 2.33 13.53 -17.16
CA ASN A 166 2.37 12.07 -17.01
C ASN A 166 1.86 11.62 -15.65
N TYR A 167 2.44 12.11 -14.55
CA TYR A 167 2.08 11.58 -13.23
C TYR A 167 0.65 11.94 -12.83
N VAL A 168 0.14 13.14 -13.17
CA VAL A 168 -1.25 13.51 -12.88
C VAL A 168 -2.21 12.64 -13.68
N THR A 169 -1.92 12.38 -14.96
CA THR A 169 -2.75 11.50 -15.81
C THR A 169 -2.77 10.08 -15.26
N ASN A 170 -1.61 9.52 -14.92
CA ASN A 170 -1.51 8.16 -14.38
C ASN A 170 -2.24 8.00 -13.05
N LEU A 171 -2.08 8.95 -12.13
CA LEU A 171 -2.79 8.94 -10.85
C LEU A 171 -4.30 9.13 -11.02
N SER A 172 -4.72 10.06 -11.88
CA SER A 172 -6.15 10.26 -12.18
C SER A 172 -6.79 9.00 -12.74
N ARG A 173 -6.11 8.28 -13.63
CA ARG A 173 -6.61 7.02 -14.21
C ARG A 173 -6.78 5.92 -13.16
N GLN A 174 -5.82 5.79 -12.23
CA GLN A 174 -5.95 4.86 -11.10
C GLN A 174 -7.13 5.23 -10.20
N LEU A 175 -7.28 6.51 -9.86
CA LEU A 175 -8.40 6.98 -9.02
C LEU A 175 -9.76 6.81 -9.71
N ASN A 176 -9.82 6.99 -11.04
CA ASN A 176 -11.04 6.79 -11.82
C ASN A 176 -11.38 5.29 -11.99
N ALA A 177 -10.40 4.40 -11.81
CA ALA A 177 -10.60 2.96 -11.62
C ALA A 177 -11.03 2.60 -10.17
N GLY A 178 -11.39 3.58 -9.34
CA GLY A 178 -12.00 3.35 -8.03
C GLY A 178 -11.05 2.96 -6.90
N VAL A 179 -9.72 3.10 -7.08
CA VAL A 179 -8.78 2.82 -5.99
C VAL A 179 -8.99 3.79 -4.82
N SER A 180 -8.88 3.28 -3.60
CA SER A 180 -9.09 4.05 -2.36
C SER A 180 -7.79 4.31 -1.60
N SER A 181 -6.65 3.84 -2.10
CA SER A 181 -5.35 4.07 -1.50
C SER A 181 -4.27 4.02 -2.58
N ILE A 182 -3.23 4.84 -2.44
CA ILE A 182 -2.10 4.90 -3.37
C ILE A 182 -0.80 4.67 -2.61
N SER A 183 0.03 3.78 -3.16
CA SER A 183 1.42 3.62 -2.76
C SER A 183 2.33 4.27 -3.80
N PHE A 184 3.05 5.31 -3.40
CA PHE A 184 4.13 5.89 -4.20
C PHE A 184 5.39 5.04 -4.00
N VAL A 185 5.92 4.53 -5.11
CA VAL A 185 7.16 3.73 -5.15
C VAL A 185 8.38 4.64 -5.25
N GLU A 186 9.53 4.16 -4.79
CA GLU A 186 10.82 4.83 -4.94
C GLU A 186 10.80 6.33 -4.55
N VAL A 187 10.15 6.67 -3.43
CA VAL A 187 10.04 8.07 -3.00
C VAL A 187 11.39 8.54 -2.46
N ASP A 188 12.02 9.46 -3.18
CA ASP A 188 13.38 9.92 -2.87
C ASP A 188 13.41 11.29 -2.19
N SER A 189 12.34 12.09 -2.30
CA SER A 189 12.29 13.41 -1.68
C SER A 189 10.90 13.77 -1.12
N ALA A 190 10.90 14.68 -0.15
CA ALA A 190 9.66 15.26 0.38
C ALA A 190 8.88 16.03 -0.70
N GLU A 191 9.57 16.63 -1.66
CA GLU A 191 8.93 17.39 -2.75
C GLU A 191 8.20 16.47 -3.73
N GLU A 192 8.83 15.38 -4.15
CA GLU A 192 8.20 14.36 -4.97
C GLU A 192 6.88 13.86 -4.35
N LEU A 193 6.90 13.55 -3.05
CA LEU A 193 5.71 13.11 -2.34
C LEU A 193 4.61 14.19 -2.28
N ARG A 194 4.98 15.48 -2.13
CA ARG A 194 4.02 16.60 -2.20
C ARG A 194 3.36 16.70 -3.57
N LEU A 195 4.12 16.53 -4.66
CA LEU A 195 3.57 16.49 -6.02
C LEU A 195 2.55 15.37 -6.18
N GLY A 196 2.89 14.17 -5.68
CA GLY A 196 2.00 13.02 -5.68
C GLY A 196 0.71 13.27 -4.91
N ILE A 197 0.81 13.74 -3.67
CA ILE A 197 -0.35 14.06 -2.82
C ILE A 197 -1.23 15.14 -3.45
N ALA A 198 -0.65 16.18 -4.04
CA ALA A 198 -1.41 17.18 -4.78
C ALA A 198 -2.19 16.57 -5.95
N ALA A 199 -1.60 15.60 -6.66
CA ALA A 199 -2.23 14.89 -7.77
C ALA A 199 -3.32 13.89 -7.37
N LEU A 200 -3.47 13.58 -6.08
CA LEU A 200 -4.61 12.81 -5.57
C LEU A 200 -5.84 13.67 -5.27
N ARG A 201 -5.63 14.98 -5.07
CA ARG A 201 -6.67 15.93 -4.66
C ARG A 201 -7.22 16.66 -5.88
N PHE A 202 -8.55 16.83 -5.94
CA PHE A 202 -9.21 17.60 -6.99
C PHE A 202 -8.66 19.03 -7.08
N LYS A 203 -8.60 19.59 -8.29
CA LYS A 203 -8.27 21.01 -8.51
C LYS A 203 -9.18 21.93 -7.71
N ALA A 204 -10.49 21.62 -7.67
CA ALA A 204 -11.47 22.35 -6.86
C ALA A 204 -11.17 22.33 -5.34
N LYS A 205 -10.28 21.46 -4.88
CA LYS A 205 -9.86 21.30 -3.47
C LYS A 205 -8.38 21.63 -3.24
N GLY A 206 -7.76 22.38 -4.16
CA GLY A 206 -6.37 22.82 -4.06
C GLY A 206 -5.31 21.80 -4.47
N GLY A 207 -5.72 20.73 -5.15
CA GLY A 207 -4.79 19.77 -5.77
C GLY A 207 -4.61 19.97 -7.28
N THR A 208 -4.16 18.93 -7.97
CA THR A 208 -3.92 18.92 -9.41
C THR A 208 -4.71 17.84 -10.16
N ARG A 209 -5.39 16.93 -9.45
CA ARG A 209 -6.27 15.91 -10.06
C ARG A 209 -7.37 16.61 -10.88
N PRO A 210 -7.58 16.23 -12.15
CA PRO A 210 -8.74 16.67 -12.92
C PRO A 210 -10.05 16.33 -12.19
N ASP A 211 -11.09 17.12 -12.45
CA ASP A 211 -12.40 16.88 -11.83
C ASP A 211 -13.17 15.73 -12.48
N ASP A 212 -12.66 15.09 -13.53
CA ASP A 212 -13.23 13.84 -14.04
C ASP A 212 -13.05 12.70 -13.03
N VAL A 213 -14.15 12.01 -12.73
CA VAL A 213 -14.20 10.92 -11.74
C VAL A 213 -14.43 9.55 -12.38
N GLY A 214 -14.67 9.49 -13.70
CA GLY A 214 -15.02 8.26 -14.40
C GLY A 214 -16.13 7.48 -13.68
N SER A 215 -15.93 6.16 -13.55
CA SER A 215 -16.86 5.24 -12.88
C SER A 215 -16.58 5.07 -11.38
N ALA A 216 -15.62 5.81 -10.80
CA ALA A 216 -15.24 5.64 -9.40
C ALA A 216 -16.39 5.82 -8.38
N PRO A 217 -17.36 6.75 -8.57
CA PRO A 217 -18.52 6.82 -7.69
C PRO A 217 -19.32 5.51 -7.64
N LYS A 218 -19.52 4.85 -8.80
CA LYS A 218 -20.18 3.53 -8.91
C LYS A 218 -19.42 2.49 -8.08
N TYR A 219 -18.09 2.44 -8.20
CA TYR A 219 -17.25 1.48 -7.48
C TYR A 219 -17.27 1.68 -5.97
N TRP A 220 -17.56 2.89 -5.50
CA TRP A 220 -17.68 3.19 -4.07
C TRP A 220 -19.11 3.09 -3.56
N GLY A 221 -20.09 2.79 -4.43
CA GLY A 221 -21.50 2.76 -4.08
C GLY A 221 -22.03 4.12 -3.62
N LEU A 222 -21.51 5.21 -4.18
CA LEU A 222 -21.83 6.60 -3.81
C LEU A 222 -22.45 7.37 -4.97
N SER A 223 -23.21 8.42 -4.65
CA SER A 223 -23.45 9.48 -5.63
C SER A 223 -22.14 10.19 -5.98
N GLU A 224 -22.09 10.83 -7.15
CA GLU A 224 -20.92 11.60 -7.55
C GLU A 224 -20.58 12.73 -6.55
N GLY A 225 -21.59 13.41 -6.01
CA GLY A 225 -21.39 14.47 -5.01
C GLY A 225 -20.76 13.94 -3.71
N GLU A 226 -21.25 12.81 -3.20
CA GLU A 226 -20.65 12.16 -2.03
C GLU A 226 -19.23 11.67 -2.31
N TYR A 227 -19.00 11.08 -3.48
CA TYR A 227 -17.67 10.66 -3.90
C TYR A 227 -16.71 11.85 -3.95
N ARG A 228 -17.08 12.97 -4.56
CA ARG A 228 -16.23 14.17 -4.60
C ARG A 228 -15.91 14.71 -3.21
N LYS A 229 -16.84 14.60 -2.26
CA LYS A 229 -16.59 14.99 -0.86
C LYS A 229 -15.54 14.09 -0.20
N LYS A 230 -15.65 12.77 -0.41
CA LYS A 230 -14.90 11.71 0.27
C LYS A 230 -13.59 11.29 -0.42
N ALA A 231 -13.50 11.38 -1.74
CA ALA A 231 -12.33 10.99 -2.54
C ALA A 231 -11.22 12.06 -2.46
N ASP A 232 -10.65 12.19 -1.27
CA ASP A 232 -9.63 13.16 -0.90
C ASP A 232 -8.64 12.52 0.08
N VAL A 233 -7.46 13.12 0.21
CA VAL A 233 -6.36 12.57 1.01
C VAL A 233 -6.65 12.71 2.50
N TRP A 234 -6.69 11.58 3.21
CA TRP A 234 -6.65 11.55 4.67
C TRP A 234 -5.18 11.54 5.15
N PRO A 235 -4.79 12.31 6.18
CA PRO A 235 -5.62 13.12 7.08
C PRO A 235 -5.80 14.60 6.66
N LEU A 236 -5.40 15.01 5.45
CA LEU A 236 -5.57 16.41 5.00
C LEU A 236 -7.04 16.82 4.96
N ASN A 237 -7.91 15.90 4.55
CA ASN A 237 -9.35 16.00 4.69
C ASN A 237 -9.81 15.00 5.78
N PRO A 238 -10.39 15.46 6.90
CA PRO A 238 -10.90 14.59 7.95
C PRO A 238 -12.04 13.66 7.52
N GLU A 239 -12.73 13.95 6.41
CA GLU A 239 -13.73 13.06 5.80
C GLU A 239 -13.17 12.28 4.59
N GLY A 240 -11.88 12.46 4.30
CA GLY A 240 -11.18 11.82 3.19
C GLY A 240 -11.05 10.31 3.38
N GLU A 241 -11.07 9.59 2.27
CA GLU A 241 -10.99 8.12 2.26
C GLU A 241 -9.69 7.61 1.62
N LEU A 242 -8.88 8.50 1.03
CA LEU A 242 -7.64 8.14 0.36
C LEU A 242 -6.49 8.02 1.36
N VAL A 243 -5.95 6.81 1.52
CA VAL A 243 -4.73 6.54 2.28
C VAL A 243 -3.52 6.63 1.35
N VAL A 244 -2.48 7.33 1.79
CA VAL A 244 -1.23 7.50 1.05
C VAL A 244 -0.10 6.75 1.73
N THR A 245 0.57 5.89 0.96
CA THR A 245 1.78 5.19 1.39
C THR A 245 2.98 5.70 0.60
N ALA A 246 4.07 6.04 1.29
CA ALA A 246 5.37 6.30 0.66
C ALA A 246 6.30 5.10 0.89
N ILE A 247 6.91 4.60 -0.17
CA ILE A 247 7.83 3.47 -0.11
C ILE A 247 9.25 3.96 -0.38
N ILE A 248 10.14 3.74 0.58
CA ILE A 248 11.57 4.08 0.51
C ILE A 248 12.34 2.91 -0.08
N GLU A 249 12.94 3.10 -1.26
CA GLU A 249 13.53 2.02 -2.05
C GLU A 249 14.98 2.26 -2.50
N THR A 250 15.52 3.45 -2.23
CA THR A 250 16.86 3.87 -2.67
C THR A 250 17.71 4.38 -1.52
N MET A 251 18.99 4.61 -1.78
CA MET A 251 19.90 5.27 -0.84
C MET A 251 19.52 6.74 -0.60
N GLU A 252 18.99 7.43 -1.60
CA GLU A 252 18.57 8.83 -1.50
C GLU A 252 17.31 8.96 -0.63
N GLY A 253 16.29 8.14 -0.88
CA GLY A 253 15.11 8.07 -0.04
C GLY A 253 15.43 7.69 1.42
N LEU A 254 16.42 6.82 1.65
CA LEU A 254 16.90 6.52 3.02
C LEU A 254 17.54 7.74 3.68
N ALA A 255 18.34 8.51 2.95
CA ALA A 255 18.96 9.74 3.47
C ALA A 255 17.90 10.82 3.79
N ASN A 256 16.83 10.88 2.98
CA ASN A 256 15.78 11.88 3.09
C ASN A 256 14.55 11.42 3.90
N VAL A 257 14.57 10.20 4.45
CA VAL A 257 13.37 9.56 5.04
C VAL A 257 12.69 10.39 6.12
N ARG A 258 13.46 11.15 6.91
CA ARG A 258 12.93 12.03 7.95
C ARG A 258 12.12 13.18 7.37
N GLU A 259 12.57 13.76 6.25
CA GLU A 259 11.85 14.84 5.58
C GLU A 259 10.59 14.32 4.88
N ILE A 260 10.70 13.14 4.24
CA ILE A 260 9.57 12.45 3.60
C ILE A 260 8.49 12.11 4.64
N ALA A 261 8.88 11.60 5.81
CA ALA A 261 7.97 11.24 6.89
C ALA A 261 7.17 12.44 7.45
N GLN A 262 7.62 13.67 7.21
CA GLN A 262 6.95 14.89 7.69
C GLN A 262 5.99 15.50 6.66
N VAL A 263 5.87 14.92 5.46
CA VAL A 263 5.00 15.48 4.41
C VAL A 263 3.53 15.39 4.83
N PRO A 264 2.80 16.52 4.91
CA PRO A 264 1.38 16.52 5.23
C PRO A 264 0.57 15.70 4.23
N GLY A 265 -0.25 14.78 4.73
CA GLY A 265 -1.06 13.86 3.93
C GLY A 265 -0.47 12.48 3.75
N LEU A 266 0.78 12.25 4.16
CA LEU A 266 1.33 10.90 4.28
C LEU A 266 0.61 10.14 5.41
N SER A 267 0.03 8.98 5.09
CA SER A 267 -0.67 8.14 6.05
C SER A 267 0.20 7.02 6.61
N VAL A 268 1.03 6.42 5.74
CA VAL A 268 1.83 5.22 6.01
C VAL A 268 3.20 5.34 5.35
N LEU A 269 4.26 4.96 6.06
CA LEU A 269 5.62 4.90 5.51
C LEU A 269 6.10 3.44 5.47
N ALA A 270 6.82 3.05 4.43
CA ALA A 270 7.26 1.66 4.24
C ALA A 270 8.70 1.58 3.70
N PRO A 271 9.55 0.65 4.16
CA PRO A 271 10.72 0.25 3.41
C PRO A 271 10.30 -0.70 2.27
N GLY A 272 10.76 -0.45 1.05
CA GLY A 272 10.62 -1.39 -0.06
C GLY A 272 11.63 -2.52 0.05
N ALA A 273 11.41 -3.41 1.02
CA ALA A 273 12.37 -4.43 1.44
C ALA A 273 12.94 -5.27 0.27
N GLY A 274 12.13 -5.62 -0.72
CA GLY A 274 12.58 -6.35 -1.91
C GLY A 274 13.49 -5.52 -2.84
N THR A 275 13.24 -4.23 -2.98
CA THR A 275 14.06 -3.31 -3.80
C THR A 275 15.35 -2.95 -3.09
N LEU A 276 15.28 -2.59 -1.81
CA LEU A 276 16.45 -2.38 -0.96
C LEU A 276 17.35 -3.62 -0.90
N GLY A 277 16.78 -4.82 -0.93
CA GLY A 277 17.58 -6.04 -1.00
C GLY A 277 18.48 -6.10 -2.24
N GLY A 278 18.05 -5.53 -3.37
CA GLY A 278 18.86 -5.39 -4.58
C GLY A 278 19.93 -4.31 -4.46
N VAL A 279 19.59 -3.18 -3.83
CA VAL A 279 20.51 -2.06 -3.53
C VAL A 279 21.70 -2.55 -2.69
N PHE A 280 21.43 -3.32 -1.64
CA PHE A 280 22.46 -3.89 -0.75
C PHE A 280 22.99 -5.25 -1.23
N SER A 281 22.88 -5.57 -2.52
CA SER A 281 23.46 -6.79 -3.07
C SER A 281 24.64 -6.51 -3.99
N THR A 282 25.70 -7.30 -3.85
CA THR A 282 26.89 -7.29 -4.73
C THR A 282 27.02 -8.63 -5.46
N THR A 283 27.92 -8.71 -6.44
CA THR A 283 28.29 -9.97 -7.09
C THR A 283 29.59 -10.47 -6.49
N ASN A 284 29.60 -11.70 -5.96
CA ASN A 284 30.79 -12.31 -5.37
C ASN A 284 31.74 -12.88 -6.44
N ALA A 285 32.89 -13.42 -6.02
CA ALA A 285 33.90 -13.98 -6.92
C ALA A 285 33.38 -15.13 -7.81
N GLU A 286 32.36 -15.86 -7.36
CA GLU A 286 31.72 -16.95 -8.11
C GLU A 286 30.59 -16.45 -9.04
N GLY A 287 30.44 -15.14 -9.23
CA GLY A 287 29.41 -14.56 -10.09
C GLY A 287 28.00 -14.59 -9.50
N ARG A 288 27.86 -14.91 -8.21
CA ARG A 288 26.55 -14.98 -7.52
C ARG A 288 26.20 -13.63 -6.92
N ARG A 289 24.93 -13.23 -7.07
CA ARG A 289 24.37 -12.08 -6.36
C ARG A 289 24.20 -12.45 -4.88
N VAL A 290 24.85 -11.72 -3.99
CA VAL A 290 24.79 -11.90 -2.53
C VAL A 290 24.32 -10.60 -1.89
N ARG A 291 23.32 -10.69 -1.02
CA ARG A 291 22.81 -9.55 -0.26
C ARG A 291 23.60 -9.38 1.03
N ASP A 292 23.96 -8.15 1.35
CA ASP A 292 24.39 -7.78 2.70
C ASP A 292 23.14 -7.67 3.59
N ASP A 293 22.85 -8.76 4.30
CA ASP A 293 21.67 -8.84 5.17
C ASP A 293 21.74 -7.86 6.35
N VAL A 294 22.95 -7.50 6.82
CA VAL A 294 23.14 -6.55 7.92
C VAL A 294 22.81 -5.14 7.44
N ALA A 295 23.36 -4.71 6.30
CA ALA A 295 23.08 -3.40 5.73
C ALA A 295 21.61 -3.27 5.28
N TRP A 296 21.05 -4.35 4.71
CA TRP A 296 19.64 -4.40 4.32
C TRP A 296 18.68 -4.27 5.52
N GLU A 297 18.94 -5.01 6.60
CA GLU A 297 18.12 -4.89 7.82
C GLU A 297 18.31 -3.51 8.47
N ALA A 298 19.52 -2.96 8.47
CA ALA A 298 19.76 -1.60 8.96
C ALA A 298 18.93 -0.56 8.17
N ALA A 299 18.82 -0.70 6.85
CA ALA A 299 17.97 0.17 6.03
C ALA A 299 16.48 0.03 6.38
N ILE A 300 15.98 -1.18 6.63
CA ILE A 300 14.61 -1.41 7.10
C ILE A 300 14.38 -0.70 8.45
N GLN A 301 15.33 -0.83 9.38
CA GLN A 301 15.24 -0.20 10.71
C GLN A 301 15.34 1.33 10.64
N THR A 302 16.09 1.89 9.69
CA THR A 302 16.11 3.35 9.44
C THR A 302 14.72 3.89 9.10
N VAL A 303 13.98 3.21 8.23
CA VAL A 303 12.60 3.61 7.89
C VAL A 303 11.67 3.43 9.09
N LEU A 304 11.78 2.32 9.82
CA LEU A 304 10.99 2.09 11.03
C LEU A 304 11.26 3.15 12.12
N SER A 305 12.50 3.57 12.28
CA SER A 305 12.90 4.63 13.21
C SER A 305 12.19 5.94 12.86
N ALA A 306 12.16 6.33 11.58
CA ALA A 306 11.42 7.49 11.12
C ALA A 306 9.91 7.36 11.38
N CYS A 307 9.31 6.18 11.11
CA CYS A 307 7.91 5.93 11.45
C CYS A 307 7.63 6.20 12.94
N LYS A 308 8.47 5.68 13.84
CA LYS A 308 8.32 5.85 15.30
C LYS A 308 8.50 7.30 15.72
N GLU A 309 9.53 7.96 15.21
CA GLU A 309 9.84 9.35 15.52
C GLU A 309 8.68 10.29 15.15
N PHE A 310 8.13 10.12 13.96
CA PHE A 310 7.04 10.96 13.43
C PHE A 310 5.64 10.40 13.71
N LYS A 311 5.54 9.32 14.51
CA LYS A 311 4.29 8.65 14.92
C LYS A 311 3.41 8.20 13.74
N LEU A 312 4.05 7.87 12.61
CA LEU A 312 3.39 7.30 11.44
C LEU A 312 3.16 5.80 11.64
N SER A 313 2.10 5.29 11.00
CA SER A 313 1.98 3.85 10.83
C SER A 313 3.04 3.36 9.84
N CYS A 314 3.67 2.24 10.17
CA CYS A 314 4.79 1.71 9.41
C CYS A 314 4.40 0.40 8.75
N ALA A 315 4.50 0.35 7.42
CA ALA A 315 4.20 -0.86 6.67
C ALA A 315 5.44 -1.72 6.40
N TYR A 316 5.22 -3.03 6.25
CA TYR A 316 6.25 -3.96 5.82
C TYR A 316 5.62 -5.11 5.00
N PRO A 317 6.30 -5.60 3.93
CA PRO A 317 5.87 -6.80 3.24
C PRO A 317 6.13 -8.05 4.09
N VAL A 318 5.12 -8.46 4.86
CA VAL A 318 5.19 -9.58 5.81
C VAL A 318 4.73 -10.90 5.19
N SER A 319 5.17 -11.98 5.82
CA SER A 319 4.78 -13.36 5.60
C SER A 319 4.37 -14.00 6.94
N GLU A 320 3.85 -15.23 6.89
CA GLU A 320 3.52 -16.00 8.09
C GLU A 320 4.75 -16.19 9.01
N ALA A 321 5.94 -16.30 8.42
CA ALA A 321 7.18 -16.57 9.13
C ALA A 321 7.73 -15.37 9.91
N ASP A 322 7.53 -14.14 9.42
CA ASP A 322 8.17 -12.95 9.97
C ASP A 322 7.20 -11.91 10.54
N ILE A 323 5.88 -12.06 10.34
CA ILE A 323 4.88 -11.08 10.80
C ILE A 323 4.99 -10.77 12.30
N GLU A 324 5.21 -11.78 13.13
CA GLU A 324 5.31 -11.61 14.59
C GLU A 324 6.53 -10.77 14.97
N THR A 325 7.70 -11.12 14.45
CA THR A 325 8.94 -10.36 14.67
C THR A 325 8.81 -8.93 14.16
N ARG A 326 8.24 -8.73 12.96
CA ARG A 326 8.06 -7.38 12.39
C ARG A 326 7.07 -6.55 13.20
N MET A 327 6.00 -7.16 13.74
CA MET A 327 5.08 -6.48 14.65
C MET A 327 5.75 -6.10 15.98
N GLN A 328 6.52 -7.00 16.57
CA GLN A 328 7.29 -6.72 17.79
C GLN A 328 8.31 -5.58 17.59
N GLN A 329 8.91 -5.47 16.41
CA GLN A 329 9.78 -4.36 16.07
C GLN A 329 9.01 -3.02 16.01
N GLY A 330 7.73 -3.03 15.65
CA GLY A 330 6.86 -1.86 15.60
C GLY A 330 6.20 -1.60 14.24
N PHE A 331 6.33 -2.51 13.26
CA PHE A 331 5.52 -2.45 12.05
C PHE A 331 4.07 -2.80 12.37
N ASN A 332 3.13 -2.00 11.90
CA ASN A 332 1.71 -2.18 12.18
C ASN A 332 0.84 -2.22 10.92
N VAL A 333 1.43 -2.14 9.72
CA VAL A 333 0.70 -2.32 8.46
C VAL A 333 1.34 -3.48 7.67
N GLY A 334 0.67 -4.62 7.59
CA GLY A 334 1.15 -5.79 6.86
C GLY A 334 0.75 -5.76 5.39
N ILE A 335 1.74 -5.79 4.48
CA ILE A 335 1.52 -5.89 3.02
C ILE A 335 1.74 -7.34 2.57
N LEU A 336 0.69 -8.14 2.50
CA LEU A 336 0.80 -9.50 1.99
C LEU A 336 0.51 -9.48 0.50
N GLN A 337 1.57 -9.47 -0.31
CA GLN A 337 1.47 -9.27 -1.77
C GLN A 337 0.86 -10.45 -2.54
N SER A 338 0.36 -11.47 -1.84
CA SER A 338 -0.20 -12.69 -2.42
C SER A 338 -1.63 -12.90 -1.94
N PHE A 339 -2.41 -13.60 -2.76
CA PHE A 339 -3.75 -14.06 -2.43
C PHE A 339 -3.74 -15.59 -2.39
N ASN A 340 -3.31 -16.14 -1.25
CA ASN A 340 -3.16 -17.58 -1.03
C ASN A 340 -3.20 -17.91 0.47
N ASP A 341 -3.25 -19.21 0.80
CA ASP A 341 -3.38 -19.69 2.18
C ASP A 341 -2.28 -19.18 3.12
N GLY A 342 -1.04 -19.03 2.63
CA GLY A 342 0.05 -18.48 3.43
C GLY A 342 -0.19 -17.02 3.80
N ALA A 343 -0.75 -16.23 2.88
CA ALA A 343 -1.17 -14.88 3.17
C ALA A 343 -2.36 -14.84 4.14
N PHE A 344 -3.37 -15.69 3.94
CA PHE A 344 -4.54 -15.73 4.83
C PHE A 344 -4.15 -16.09 6.28
N ARG A 345 -3.28 -17.09 6.47
CA ARG A 345 -2.77 -17.44 7.80
C ARG A 345 -1.95 -16.32 8.43
N ALA A 346 -1.15 -15.61 7.63
CA ALA A 346 -0.41 -14.46 8.12
C ALA A 346 -1.33 -13.31 8.55
N VAL A 347 -2.41 -13.00 7.80
CA VAL A 347 -3.42 -12.02 8.23
C VAL A 347 -4.05 -12.46 9.56
N ALA A 348 -4.51 -13.71 9.66
CA ALA A 348 -5.10 -14.25 10.88
C ALA A 348 -4.13 -14.12 12.07
N LYS A 349 -2.87 -14.54 11.90
CA LYS A 349 -1.83 -14.41 12.92
C LYS A 349 -1.61 -12.95 13.35
N GLY A 350 -1.53 -12.02 12.39
CA GLY A 350 -1.35 -10.60 12.68
C GLY A 350 -2.52 -9.99 13.46
N ARG A 351 -3.75 -10.38 13.11
CA ARG A 351 -4.96 -9.96 13.83
C ARG A 351 -4.97 -10.50 15.26
N GLN A 352 -4.58 -11.76 15.46
CA GLN A 352 -4.44 -12.36 16.78
C GLN A 352 -3.46 -11.58 17.66
N LEU A 353 -2.25 -11.35 17.13
CA LEU A 353 -1.18 -10.64 17.83
C LEU A 353 -1.56 -9.18 18.18
N SER A 354 -2.50 -8.58 17.45
CA SER A 354 -2.97 -7.22 17.68
C SER A 354 -4.31 -7.13 18.41
N GLY A 355 -4.83 -8.25 18.93
CA GLY A 355 -6.12 -8.29 19.62
C GLY A 355 -7.31 -7.91 18.73
N ARG A 356 -7.20 -8.16 17.42
CA ARG A 356 -8.23 -7.92 16.40
C ARG A 356 -9.00 -9.18 15.99
N ASP A 357 -8.74 -10.31 16.62
CA ASP A 357 -9.52 -11.53 16.43
C ASP A 357 -10.93 -11.35 16.98
N LYS A 358 -11.91 -11.42 16.09
CA LYS A 358 -13.32 -11.58 16.38
C LYS A 358 -13.85 -12.67 15.49
#